data_AF-A0A6A1UYC2-F1
#
_entry.id   AF-A0A6A1UYC2-F1
#
_cell.length_a   1.000
_cell.length_b   1.000
_cell.length_c   1.000
_cell.angle_alpha   90.00
_cell.angle_beta   90.00
_cell.angle_gamma   90.00
#
_symmetry.space_group_name_H-M   'P 1'
#
loop_
_entity.id
_entity.type
_entity.pdbx_description
1 polymer ?
#
loop_
_entity_poly.entity_id
_entity_poly.type
_entity_poly.pdbx_seq_one_letter_code
_entity_poly.pdbx_strand_id
1 'polypeptide(L)'
;MVLPIPRRLGWVSFERRLQKGGYGSSQSVKESPNGLRRLHGVRVQCINIGGGVGEIPDKKRLRIALQHIHGVGRSRARQILSELSIENKPAKDLTGREIYSLREELTRYLTGHDLNNQVKKDIARLMEIQSYRGIRHSQGLPCRGQRTHTNARTWRGKAIPVAGKKKV
;
A
#
# COMPACT_ATOMS: atom_id res chain seq x y z
N MET A 1 9.45 33.24 -38.66
CA MET A 1 9.45 31.78 -38.88
C MET A 1 9.17 31.09 -37.56
N VAL A 2 7.96 30.59 -37.37
CA VAL A 2 7.57 29.79 -36.19
C VAL A 2 6.81 28.58 -36.75
N LEU A 3 7.36 27.38 -36.53
CA LEU A 3 6.77 26.12 -37.02
C LEU A 3 5.57 25.71 -36.14
N PRO A 4 4.42 25.31 -36.73
CA PRO A 4 3.29 24.79 -35.98
C PRO A 4 3.42 23.27 -35.70
N ILE A 5 3.09 22.87 -34.48
CA ILE A 5 3.02 21.46 -34.05
C ILE A 5 1.68 20.85 -34.52
N PRO A 6 1.66 19.67 -35.18
CA PRO A 6 0.43 19.09 -35.71
C PRO A 6 -0.40 18.35 -34.65
N ARG A 7 -1.72 18.53 -34.77
CA ARG A 7 -2.80 17.86 -34.03
C ARG A 7 -2.96 16.40 -34.47
N ARG A 8 -2.98 15.46 -33.53
CA ARG A 8 -3.26 14.04 -33.79
C ARG A 8 -4.76 13.75 -33.61
N LEU A 9 -5.50 13.84 -34.73
CA LEU A 9 -6.70 13.02 -35.00
C LEU A 9 -6.21 11.56 -35.13
N GLY A 10 -6.94 10.48 -34.86
CA GLY A 10 -8.34 10.26 -34.54
C GLY A 10 -8.46 8.77 -34.19
N TRP A 11 -9.27 8.45 -33.18
CA TRP A 11 -9.69 7.09 -32.87
C TRP A 11 -10.94 6.81 -33.68
N VAL A 12 -10.92 5.81 -34.56
CA VAL A 12 -12.14 5.32 -35.21
C VAL A 12 -12.12 3.80 -35.27
N SER A 13 -13.17 3.23 -34.67
CA SER A 13 -13.79 1.93 -34.93
C SER A 13 -13.02 0.67 -34.55
N PHE A 14 -13.60 -0.13 -33.66
CA PHE A 14 -14.53 -1.15 -34.13
C PHE A 14 -15.27 -1.78 -32.94
N GLU A 15 -16.58 -1.56 -32.95
CA GLU A 15 -17.53 -2.06 -32.00
C GLU A 15 -17.95 -3.50 -32.39
N ARG A 16 -18.32 -4.28 -31.38
CA ARG A 16 -19.37 -5.33 -31.42
C ARG A 16 -18.98 -6.73 -31.94
N ARG A 17 -18.92 -7.70 -31.02
CA ARG A 17 -19.60 -8.99 -31.22
C ARG A 17 -20.03 -9.64 -29.89
N LEU A 18 -21.27 -10.11 -29.93
CA LEU A 18 -22.11 -10.62 -28.86
C LEU A 18 -21.68 -11.99 -28.30
N GLN A 19 -22.14 -12.22 -27.06
CA GLN A 19 -22.61 -13.46 -26.42
C GLN A 19 -22.27 -14.82 -27.08
N LYS A 20 -21.61 -15.70 -26.31
CA LYS A 20 -22.11 -17.02 -25.85
C LYS A 20 -20.97 -17.81 -25.19
N GLY A 21 -21.31 -18.65 -24.21
CA GLY A 21 -20.45 -19.74 -23.75
C GLY A 21 -20.18 -19.71 -22.24
N GLY A 22 -21.01 -20.40 -21.48
CA GLY A 22 -20.65 -20.81 -20.13
C GLY A 22 -19.53 -21.85 -20.17
N TYR A 23 -18.67 -21.84 -19.16
CA TYR A 23 -17.94 -23.00 -18.67
C TYR A 23 -17.76 -22.83 -17.17
N GLY A 24 -18.27 -23.80 -16.42
CA GLY A 24 -17.94 -23.96 -15.02
C GLY A 24 -16.47 -24.32 -14.86
N SER A 25 -15.92 -23.93 -13.72
CA SER A 25 -15.18 -24.83 -12.85
C SER A 25 -14.89 -24.05 -11.59
N SER A 26 -15.50 -24.46 -10.49
CA SER A 26 -15.03 -24.17 -9.15
C SER A 26 -13.63 -24.76 -9.01
N GLN A 27 -12.61 -24.01 -9.46
CA GLN A 27 -11.24 -24.35 -9.14
C GLN A 27 -10.96 -23.82 -7.75
N SER A 28 -10.98 -24.76 -6.81
CA SER A 28 -10.30 -24.70 -5.52
C SER A 28 -8.96 -23.98 -5.68
N VAL A 29 -8.89 -22.76 -5.13
CA VAL A 29 -7.66 -21.99 -5.06
C VAL A 29 -6.76 -22.73 -4.08
N LYS A 30 -5.83 -23.53 -4.59
CA LYS A 30 -4.75 -24.10 -3.79
C LYS A 30 -3.90 -22.94 -3.29
N GLU A 31 -4.12 -22.57 -2.02
CA GLU A 31 -3.27 -21.65 -1.30
C GLU A 31 -1.83 -22.19 -1.33
N SER A 32 -0.92 -21.40 -1.89
CA SER A 32 0.52 -21.64 -1.73
C SER A 32 0.91 -21.22 -0.30
N PRO A 33 1.73 -21.99 0.43
CA PRO A 33 2.05 -21.71 1.83
C PRO A 33 2.79 -20.37 2.05
N ASN A 34 3.28 -19.74 0.98
CA ASN A 34 3.87 -18.41 0.98
C ASN A 34 3.15 -17.54 -0.06
N GLY A 35 2.40 -16.54 0.39
CA GLY A 35 1.45 -15.71 -0.39
C GLY A 35 2.08 -14.78 -1.45
N LEU A 36 2.83 -15.33 -2.41
CA LEU A 36 3.42 -14.57 -3.51
C LEU A 36 2.42 -14.35 -4.66
N ARG A 37 2.02 -13.08 -4.87
CA ARG A 37 1.32 -12.66 -6.09
C ARG A 37 2.27 -12.72 -7.29
N ARG A 38 1.99 -13.58 -8.28
CA ARG A 38 2.77 -13.70 -9.52
C ARG A 38 2.57 -12.47 -10.41
N LEU A 39 3.62 -11.67 -10.59
CA LEU A 39 3.81 -10.81 -11.76
C LEU A 39 5.09 -11.26 -12.48
N HIS A 40 5.02 -11.34 -13.80
CA HIS A 40 6.09 -11.84 -14.67
C HIS A 40 7.41 -11.08 -14.45
N GLY A 41 8.53 -11.81 -14.23
CA GLY A 41 9.87 -11.35 -14.58
C GLY A 41 10.96 -11.26 -13.49
N VAL A 42 10.64 -11.16 -12.20
CA VAL A 42 11.68 -11.16 -11.13
C VAL A 42 11.12 -11.83 -9.87
N ARG A 43 11.71 -12.95 -9.43
CA ARG A 43 11.43 -13.50 -8.10
C ARG A 43 12.09 -12.58 -7.06
N VAL A 44 11.29 -11.87 -6.29
CA VAL A 44 11.76 -11.18 -5.08
C VAL A 44 11.80 -12.22 -3.98
N GLN A 45 13.00 -12.58 -3.54
CA GLN A 45 13.18 -13.38 -2.33
C GLN A 45 12.95 -12.46 -1.14
N CYS A 46 12.28 -12.99 -0.12
CA CYS A 46 11.89 -12.27 1.06
C CYS A 46 12.23 -13.08 2.31
N ILE A 47 12.89 -12.46 3.26
CA ILE A 47 13.16 -13.00 4.59
C ILE A 47 11.93 -12.75 5.44
N ASN A 48 11.45 -13.84 6.03
CA ASN A 48 10.41 -13.77 7.03
C ASN A 48 11.04 -13.43 8.39
N ILE A 49 10.78 -12.22 8.90
CA ILE A 49 11.18 -11.85 10.25
C ILE A 49 10.26 -12.51 11.29
N GLY A 50 9.29 -13.35 10.92
CA GLY A 50 8.46 -14.08 11.89
C GLY A 50 7.52 -13.17 12.68
N GLY A 51 6.61 -13.78 13.44
CA GLY A 51 5.67 -13.07 14.33
C GLY A 51 4.59 -12.23 13.63
N GLY A 52 4.34 -12.42 12.33
CA GLY A 52 3.31 -11.68 11.58
C GLY A 52 3.66 -10.20 11.29
N VAL A 53 4.90 -9.79 11.60
CA VAL A 53 5.37 -8.39 11.48
C VAL A 53 5.63 -7.96 10.03
N GLY A 54 5.87 -8.92 9.13
CA GLY A 54 5.97 -8.71 7.68
C GLY A 54 7.22 -9.30 7.06
N GLU A 55 7.22 -9.35 5.73
CA GLU A 55 8.31 -9.85 4.90
C GLU A 55 9.22 -8.71 4.46
N ILE A 56 10.54 -8.89 4.56
CA ILE A 56 11.52 -7.91 4.08
C ILE A 56 12.16 -8.36 2.76
N PRO A 57 12.37 -7.46 1.80
CA PRO A 57 13.09 -7.78 0.56
C PRO A 57 14.59 -7.99 0.77
N ASP A 58 15.11 -9.13 0.31
CA ASP A 58 16.48 -9.60 0.62
C ASP A 58 17.58 -8.79 -0.05
N LYS A 59 17.27 -8.23 -1.23
CA LYS A 59 18.23 -7.50 -2.08
C LYS A 59 18.50 -6.08 -1.61
N LYS A 60 17.86 -5.59 -0.54
CA LYS A 60 17.98 -4.21 -0.06
C LYS A 60 18.85 -4.14 1.21
N ARG A 61 19.50 -2.99 1.42
CA ARG A 61 20.21 -2.68 2.68
C ARG A 61 19.22 -2.54 3.84
N LEU A 62 19.61 -2.98 5.04
CA LEU A 62 18.74 -3.04 6.22
C LEU A 62 17.98 -1.74 6.49
N ARG A 63 18.66 -0.59 6.43
CA ARG A 63 18.03 0.73 6.63
C ARG A 63 16.81 0.97 5.75
N ILE A 64 16.80 0.47 4.51
CA ILE A 64 15.69 0.61 3.56
C ILE A 64 14.77 -0.60 3.65
N ALA A 65 15.33 -1.78 3.89
CA ALA A 65 14.60 -3.04 3.99
C ALA A 65 13.56 -2.96 5.12
N LEU A 66 13.95 -2.49 6.31
CA LEU A 66 13.09 -2.30 7.48
C LEU A 66 11.91 -1.34 7.23
N GLN A 67 12.05 -0.37 6.32
CA GLN A 67 10.97 0.60 5.99
C GLN A 67 9.79 -0.03 5.25
N HIS A 68 9.92 -1.29 4.78
CA HIS A 68 8.80 -2.01 4.18
C HIS A 68 7.80 -2.47 5.23
N ILE A 69 8.22 -2.56 6.49
CA ILE A 69 7.32 -2.86 7.61
C ILE A 69 6.48 -1.61 7.89
N HIS A 70 5.17 -1.76 7.82
CA HIS A 70 4.24 -0.68 8.13
C HIS A 70 4.40 -0.24 9.59
N GLY A 71 4.61 1.07 9.80
CA GLY A 71 4.92 1.64 11.11
C GLY A 71 6.42 1.88 11.37
N VAL A 72 7.32 1.37 10.52
CA VAL A 72 8.76 1.63 10.62
C VAL A 72 9.19 2.65 9.57
N GLY A 73 9.52 3.87 10.04
CA GLY A 73 10.02 4.95 9.20
C GLY A 73 11.55 5.03 9.16
N ARG A 74 12.08 6.05 8.45
CA ARG A 74 13.53 6.31 8.35
C ARG A 74 14.22 6.60 9.69
N SER A 75 13.51 7.18 10.65
CA SER A 75 14.00 7.47 11.99
C SER A 75 14.12 6.18 12.80
N ARG A 76 13.00 5.46 12.96
CA ARG A 76 12.93 4.18 13.68
C ARG A 76 13.91 3.15 13.13
N ALA A 77 14.01 3.00 11.80
CA ALA A 77 14.96 2.07 11.20
C ALA A 77 16.42 2.39 11.55
N ARG A 78 16.80 3.67 11.65
CA ARG A 78 18.16 4.06 12.07
C ARG A 78 18.36 3.83 13.55
N GLN A 79 17.36 4.13 14.37
CA GLN A 79 17.39 3.92 15.80
C GLN A 79 17.58 2.44 16.14
N ILE A 80 16.76 1.55 15.58
CA ILE A 80 16.85 0.08 15.80
C ILE A 80 18.23 -0.46 15.42
N LEU A 81 18.77 -0.03 14.27
CA LEU A 81 20.11 -0.45 13.86
C LEU A 81 21.23 0.07 14.78
N SER A 82 21.05 1.27 15.35
CA SER A 82 22.01 1.85 16.29
C SER A 82 21.93 1.17 17.66
N GLU A 83 20.73 0.86 18.14
CA GLU A 83 20.49 0.15 19.40
C GLU A 83 21.08 -1.27 19.36
N LEU A 84 20.88 -1.99 18.26
CA LEU A 84 21.44 -3.34 18.07
C LEU A 84 22.91 -3.34 17.65
N SER A 85 23.50 -2.16 17.41
CA SER A 85 24.87 -2.02 16.87
C SER A 85 25.12 -2.85 15.60
N ILE A 86 24.10 -3.00 14.75
CA ILE A 86 24.18 -3.74 13.49
C ILE A 86 24.57 -2.79 12.36
N GLU A 87 25.64 -3.13 11.63
CA GLU A 87 26.07 -2.36 10.46
C GLU A 87 25.07 -2.44 9.30
N ASN A 88 25.16 -1.47 8.38
CA ASN A 88 24.29 -1.40 7.20
C ASN A 88 24.64 -2.44 6.12
N LYS A 89 24.43 -3.71 6.43
CA LYS A 89 24.58 -4.85 5.52
C LYS A 89 23.33 -5.02 4.62
N PRO A 90 23.41 -5.78 3.52
CA PRO A 90 22.21 -6.23 2.82
C PRO A 90 21.42 -7.23 3.68
N ALA A 91 20.10 -7.27 3.52
CA ALA A 91 19.24 -8.13 4.33
C ALA A 91 19.56 -9.63 4.16
N LYS A 92 20.05 -10.03 2.98
CA LYS A 92 20.49 -11.40 2.68
C LYS A 92 21.61 -11.90 3.62
N ASP A 93 22.48 -11.02 4.08
CA ASP A 93 23.69 -11.39 4.81
C ASP A 93 23.49 -11.34 6.34
N LEU A 94 22.23 -11.25 6.79
CA LEU A 94 21.88 -11.30 8.21
C LEU A 94 22.12 -12.70 8.78
N THR A 95 22.79 -12.75 9.93
CA THR A 95 22.93 -13.97 10.71
C THR A 95 21.64 -14.30 11.45
N GLY A 96 21.41 -15.58 11.77
CA GLY A 96 20.22 -16.00 12.52
C GLY A 96 20.07 -15.31 13.89
N ARG A 97 21.19 -14.95 14.54
CA ARG A 97 21.20 -14.19 15.79
C ARG A 97 20.72 -12.76 15.60
N GLU A 98 21.24 -12.05 14.59
CA GLU A 98 20.80 -10.69 14.26
C GLU A 98 19.30 -10.66 13.88
N ILE A 99 18.81 -11.69 13.17
CA ILE A 99 17.37 -11.82 12.86
C ILE A 99 16.55 -11.94 14.14
N TYR A 100 17.00 -12.75 15.11
CA TYR A 100 16.30 -12.90 16.38
C TYR A 100 16.29 -11.59 17.19
N SER A 101 17.43 -10.92 17.33
CA SER A 101 17.50 -9.63 18.03
C SER A 101 16.63 -8.55 17.37
N LEU A 102 16.56 -8.53 16.03
CA LEU A 102 15.67 -7.63 15.29
C LEU A 102 14.19 -7.92 15.58
N ARG A 103 13.81 -9.19 15.79
CA ARG A 103 12.43 -9.57 16.16
C ARG A 103 12.03 -9.02 17.52
N GLU A 104 12.90 -9.20 18.51
CA GLU A 104 12.64 -8.74 19.87
C GLU A 104 12.49 -7.23 19.93
N GLU A 105 13.39 -6.49 19.26
CA GLU A 105 13.29 -5.04 19.20
C GLU A 105 12.05 -4.56 18.45
N LEU A 106 11.69 -5.21 17.33
CA LEU A 106 10.49 -4.84 16.58
C LEU A 106 9.19 -5.08 17.36
N THR A 107 9.16 -6.06 18.26
CA THR A 107 7.98 -6.38 19.09
C THR A 107 7.62 -5.24 20.04
N ARG A 108 8.58 -4.40 20.43
CA ARG A 108 8.33 -3.23 21.28
C ARG A 108 7.55 -2.14 20.57
N TYR A 109 7.56 -2.13 19.24
CA TYR A 109 6.91 -1.10 18.43
C TYR A 109 5.57 -1.58 17.90
N LEU A 110 4.58 -0.68 17.88
CA LEU A 110 3.32 -0.91 17.19
C LEU A 110 3.56 -0.94 15.68
N THR A 111 3.37 -2.11 15.07
CA THR A 111 3.65 -2.36 13.66
C THR A 111 2.44 -2.96 12.96
N GLY A 112 2.47 -2.93 11.62
CA GLY A 112 1.58 -3.72 10.78
C GLY A 112 0.10 -3.59 11.11
N HIS A 113 -0.49 -4.71 11.54
CA HIS A 113 -1.90 -4.86 11.83
C HIS A 113 -2.35 -4.07 13.05
N ASP A 114 -1.55 -4.06 14.12
CA ASP A 114 -1.92 -3.40 15.37
C ASP A 114 -2.01 -1.90 15.20
N LEU A 115 -1.04 -1.32 14.50
CA LEU A 115 -1.04 0.11 14.17
C LEU A 115 -2.25 0.47 13.28
N ASN A 116 -2.61 -0.38 12.32
CA ASN A 116 -3.80 -0.18 11.50
C ASN A 116 -5.10 -0.26 12.31
N ASN A 117 -5.19 -1.21 13.24
CA ASN A 117 -6.36 -1.35 14.10
C ASN A 117 -6.50 -0.17 15.05
N GLN A 118 -5.41 0.32 15.62
CA GLN A 118 -5.44 1.51 16.47
C GLN A 118 -5.94 2.73 15.69
N VAL A 119 -5.41 2.98 14.48
CA VAL A 119 -5.86 4.08 13.63
C VAL A 119 -7.34 3.94 13.26
N LYS A 120 -7.81 2.73 12.95
CA LYS A 120 -9.23 2.48 12.68
C LYS A 120 -10.10 2.76 13.90
N LYS A 121 -9.68 2.33 15.09
CA LYS A 121 -10.37 2.61 16.37
C LYS A 121 -10.43 4.12 16.63
N ASP A 122 -9.35 4.84 16.38
CA ASP A 122 -9.32 6.30 16.54
C ASP A 122 -10.28 7.01 15.59
N ILE A 123 -10.35 6.58 14.32
CA ILE A 123 -11.28 7.14 13.34
C ILE A 123 -12.72 6.81 13.72
N ALA A 124 -13.01 5.56 14.11
CA ALA A 124 -14.33 5.14 14.56
C ALA A 124 -14.81 5.97 15.76
N ARG A 125 -13.93 6.17 16.75
CA ARG A 125 -14.19 7.04 17.90
C ARG A 125 -14.51 8.48 17.48
N LEU A 126 -13.76 9.06 16.53
CA LEU A 126 -14.05 10.41 16.04
C LEU A 126 -15.41 10.53 15.36
N MET A 127 -15.85 9.47 14.67
CA MET A 127 -17.15 9.39 14.02
C MET A 127 -18.28 9.24 15.03
N GLU A 128 -18.11 8.39 16.04
CA GLU A 128 -19.08 8.18 17.13
C GLU A 128 -19.34 9.47 17.93
N ILE A 129 -18.27 10.22 18.24
CA ILE A 129 -18.37 11.52 18.92
C ILE A 129 -19.08 12.59 18.06
N GLN A 130 -19.22 12.37 16.74
CA GLN A 130 -19.74 13.36 15.78
C GLN A 130 -18.96 14.69 15.74
N SER A 131 -17.67 14.65 16.05
CA SER A 131 -16.78 15.81 15.91
C SER A 131 -16.70 16.28 14.44
N TYR A 132 -16.36 17.55 14.19
CA TYR A 132 -16.14 18.06 12.82
C TYR A 132 -15.23 17.14 11.99
N ARG A 133 -14.14 16.66 12.58
CA ARG A 133 -13.22 15.71 11.93
C ARG A 133 -13.93 14.40 11.58
N GLY A 134 -14.71 13.84 12.51
CA GLY A 134 -15.49 12.61 12.30
C GLY A 134 -16.48 12.72 11.14
N ILE A 135 -17.24 13.82 11.07
CA ILE A 135 -18.18 14.10 9.97
C ILE A 135 -17.43 14.14 8.63
N ARG A 136 -16.27 14.77 8.59
CA ARG A 136 -15.43 14.86 7.38
C ARG A 136 -14.82 13.52 6.96
N HIS A 137 -14.40 12.71 7.93
CA HIS A 137 -13.96 11.33 7.69
C HIS A 137 -15.09 10.48 7.10
N SER A 138 -16.31 10.60 7.62
CA SER A 138 -17.50 9.92 7.08
C SER A 138 -17.82 10.37 5.65
N GLN A 139 -17.73 11.68 5.38
CA GLN A 139 -18.00 12.27 4.06
C GLN A 139 -16.85 12.09 3.04
N GLY A 140 -15.71 11.51 3.41
CA GLY A 140 -14.56 11.36 2.52
C GLY A 140 -13.93 12.71 2.11
N LEU A 141 -13.92 13.69 3.00
CA LEU A 141 -13.38 15.03 2.75
C LEU A 141 -12.18 15.34 3.66
N PRO A 142 -11.23 16.16 3.21
CA PRO A 142 -10.07 16.53 4.03
C PRO A 142 -10.49 17.25 5.32
N CYS A 143 -9.85 16.87 6.43
CA CYS A 143 -10.17 17.34 7.78
C CYS A 143 -9.20 18.40 8.33
N ARG A 144 -8.12 18.74 7.61
CA ARG A 144 -7.08 19.71 8.02
C ARG A 144 -7.36 21.16 7.58
N GLY A 145 -8.63 21.53 7.41
CA GLY A 145 -9.02 22.89 6.96
C GLY A 145 -8.73 23.20 5.49
N GLN A 146 -8.47 22.18 4.66
CA GLN A 146 -8.23 22.37 3.23
C GLN A 146 -9.52 22.73 2.48
N ARG A 147 -9.42 23.64 1.49
CA ARG A 147 -10.53 24.00 0.61
C ARG A 147 -10.98 22.79 -0.22
N THR A 148 -12.28 22.48 -0.21
CA THR A 148 -12.85 21.31 -0.92
C THR A 148 -13.53 21.60 -2.24
N HIS A 149 -13.56 22.86 -2.68
CA HIS A 149 -14.16 23.23 -3.95
C HIS A 149 -13.29 22.78 -5.13
N THR A 150 -11.98 23.07 -5.08
CA THR A 150 -11.04 22.82 -6.18
C THR A 150 -10.29 21.49 -6.04
N ASN A 151 -9.40 21.39 -5.03
CA ASN A 151 -8.40 20.32 -4.94
C ASN A 151 -8.67 19.35 -3.79
N ALA A 152 -9.67 18.49 -3.94
CA ALA A 152 -10.00 17.44 -2.96
C ALA A 152 -9.94 16.01 -3.55
N ARG A 153 -9.33 15.84 -4.73
CA ARG A 153 -9.43 14.60 -5.52
C ARG A 153 -8.79 13.40 -4.83
N THR A 154 -7.64 13.56 -4.18
CA THR A 154 -6.93 12.46 -3.49
C THR A 154 -7.79 11.84 -2.38
N TRP A 155 -8.62 12.65 -1.70
CA TRP A 155 -9.52 12.20 -0.63
C TRP A 155 -10.86 11.68 -1.15
N ARG A 156 -11.46 12.36 -2.14
CA ARG A 156 -12.74 11.94 -2.74
C ARG A 156 -12.64 10.66 -3.60
N GLY A 157 -11.42 10.28 -4.01
CA GLY A 157 -11.19 9.14 -4.87
C GLY A 157 -11.57 9.38 -6.35
N LYS A 158 -11.68 8.27 -7.09
CA LYS A 158 -12.02 8.29 -8.52
C LYS A 158 -13.40 8.92 -8.71
N ALA A 159 -13.55 9.76 -9.74
CA ALA A 159 -14.84 10.33 -10.08
C ALA A 159 -15.83 9.17 -10.36
N ILE A 160 -16.87 9.07 -9.55
CA ILE A 160 -17.97 8.14 -9.79
C ILE A 160 -18.73 8.71 -10.99
N PRO A 161 -18.73 8.03 -12.15
CA PRO A 161 -19.53 8.48 -13.27
C PRO A 161 -21.00 8.35 -12.86
N VAL A 162 -21.76 9.44 -12.94
CA VAL A 162 -23.22 9.35 -12.85
C VAL A 162 -23.67 8.61 -14.10
N ALA A 163 -24.15 7.36 -13.93
CA ALA A 163 -24.72 6.59 -15.01
C ALA A 163 -25.81 7.44 -15.69
N GLY A 164 -25.60 7.83 -16.96
CA GLY A 164 -26.59 8.57 -17.75
C GLY A 164 -26.13 9.89 -18.37
N LYS A 165 -24.99 10.48 -17.99
CA LYS A 165 -24.48 11.65 -18.71
C LYS A 165 -23.69 11.21 -19.95
N LYS A 166 -24.39 11.10 -21.09
CA LYS A 166 -23.74 11.08 -22.40
C LYS A 166 -22.82 12.29 -22.48
N LYS A 167 -21.56 12.05 -22.83
CA LYS A 167 -20.61 13.11 -23.18
C LYS A 167 -21.17 13.78 -24.43
N VAL A 168 -21.67 15.01 -24.27
CA VAL A 168 -21.99 15.89 -25.41
C VAL A 168 -20.69 16.30 -26.07
#